data_AF-A0A2E4YBU9-F1
#
_entry.id   AF-A0A2E4YBU9-F1
#
_cell.length_a   1.000
_cell.length_b   1.000
_cell.length_c   1.000
_cell.angle_alpha   90.00
_cell.angle_beta   90.00
_cell.angle_gamma   90.00
#
_symmetry.space_group_name_H-M   'P 1'
#
loop_
_entity.id
_entity.type
_entity.pdbx_description
1 polymer ?
#
loop_
_entity_poly.entity_id
_entity_poly.type
_entity_poly.pdbx_seq_one_letter_code
_entity_poly.pdbx_strand_id
1 'polypeptide(L)'
;MAVISNSDLSTLRNTLNSILNGTGVHGGYNQSHTVAANPAAGDIIDDAYQDSIFSAASKVANYYNITNPFTAVNAGDVIEDEQFFNDATSFTSTISDHFDNPWNNSSGWDMSVTQETSQTVSDWNGEKIQIVRVTFSDANNMDAWFSAGGEIRVTASHNDTTNNQQGTSWEQLTAELGTYRISVRPTDSTNVDSSTRKKYSDLTGSYTEIKKEYADDSDYSSNYICIEAYKDTNQVFVKIKLVDAHTARSDSGSGYGGAWSWSGADQVVGTSTVTVNSLKLANSDAGSVNISNPSFTVIDNLA
;
A
#
# COMPACT_ATOMS: atom_id res chain seq x y z
N MET A 1 -34.18 -32.98 1.23
CA MET A 1 -34.44 -31.59 0.80
C MET A 1 -34.36 -30.76 2.06
N ALA A 2 -33.24 -30.09 2.23
CA ALA A 2 -33.02 -29.36 3.46
C ALA A 2 -33.64 -27.98 3.42
N VAL A 3 -34.05 -27.50 4.59
CA VAL A 3 -34.62 -26.18 4.75
C VAL A 3 -33.47 -25.23 5.07
N ILE A 4 -32.88 -24.65 4.03
CA ILE A 4 -31.85 -23.63 4.19
C ILE A 4 -32.51 -22.40 4.84
N SER A 5 -31.95 -21.93 5.94
CA SER A 5 -32.47 -20.73 6.62
C SER A 5 -32.10 -19.48 5.81
N ASN A 6 -33.06 -18.58 5.59
CA ASN A 6 -32.85 -17.34 4.81
C ASN A 6 -31.73 -16.46 5.41
N SER A 7 -31.48 -16.57 6.72
CA SER A 7 -30.44 -15.79 7.42
C SER A 7 -29.02 -16.14 7.01
N ASP A 8 -28.69 -17.42 6.79
CA ASP A 8 -27.32 -17.84 6.52
C ASP A 8 -26.88 -17.42 5.12
N LEU A 9 -27.77 -17.60 4.14
CA LEU A 9 -27.58 -17.14 2.76
C LEU A 9 -27.48 -15.61 2.66
N SER A 10 -28.26 -14.89 3.47
CA SER A 10 -28.24 -13.44 3.47
C SER A 10 -26.88 -12.87 3.90
N THR A 11 -26.19 -13.53 4.83
CA THR A 11 -24.90 -13.06 5.36
C THR A 11 -23.79 -13.21 4.33
N LEU A 12 -23.65 -14.40 3.74
CA LEU A 12 -22.67 -14.65 2.68
C LEU A 12 -22.88 -13.70 1.49
N ARG A 13 -24.14 -13.61 1.01
CA ARG A 13 -24.52 -12.74 -0.11
C ARG A 13 -24.17 -11.28 0.17
N ASN A 14 -24.52 -10.77 1.36
CA ASN A 14 -24.25 -9.38 1.72
C ASN A 14 -22.75 -9.11 1.85
N THR A 15 -21.99 -10.07 2.37
CA THR A 15 -20.53 -9.97 2.48
C THR A 15 -19.88 -9.93 1.09
N LEU A 16 -20.22 -10.88 0.22
CA LEU A 16 -19.73 -10.90 -1.17
C LEU A 16 -20.08 -9.61 -1.92
N ASN A 17 -21.32 -9.14 -1.79
CA ASN A 17 -21.75 -7.91 -2.44
C ASN A 17 -21.01 -6.67 -1.88
N SER A 18 -20.75 -6.63 -0.56
CA SER A 18 -20.00 -5.52 0.05
C SER A 18 -18.55 -5.52 -0.42
N ILE A 19 -17.87 -6.68 -0.36
CA ILE A 19 -16.47 -6.81 -0.79
C ILE A 19 -16.33 -6.48 -2.28
N LEU A 20 -17.16 -7.05 -3.15
CA LEU A 20 -17.01 -6.86 -4.59
C LEU A 20 -17.48 -5.49 -5.07
N ASN A 21 -18.60 -4.98 -4.55
CA ASN A 21 -19.30 -3.84 -5.13
C ASN A 21 -19.33 -2.60 -4.25
N GLY A 22 -18.92 -2.71 -2.99
CA GLY A 22 -18.87 -1.56 -2.11
C GLY A 22 -17.85 -0.51 -2.59
N THR A 23 -18.12 0.73 -2.19
CA THR A 23 -17.38 1.93 -2.59
C THR A 23 -17.07 2.79 -1.37
N GLY A 24 -16.19 3.77 -1.55
CA GLY A 24 -15.69 4.59 -0.45
C GLY A 24 -14.52 3.96 0.28
N VAL A 25 -13.99 4.68 1.26
CA VAL A 25 -12.78 4.30 1.99
C VAL A 25 -12.92 2.94 2.65
N HIS A 26 -12.17 1.95 2.17
CA HIS A 26 -12.25 0.57 2.65
C HIS A 26 -13.65 -0.04 2.49
N GLY A 27 -14.38 0.37 1.44
CA GLY A 27 -15.76 -0.02 1.22
C GLY A 27 -15.94 -1.25 0.35
N GLY A 28 -14.97 -1.61 -0.50
CA GLY A 28 -15.06 -2.72 -1.44
C GLY A 28 -14.14 -2.53 -2.66
N TYR A 29 -14.32 -3.37 -3.67
CA TYR A 29 -13.46 -3.45 -4.86
C TYR A 29 -14.06 -2.82 -6.12
N ASN A 30 -15.23 -2.18 -6.01
CA ASN A 30 -15.90 -1.46 -7.10
C ASN A 30 -16.00 -2.27 -8.42
N GLN A 31 -16.34 -3.56 -8.33
CA GLN A 31 -16.30 -4.49 -9.47
C GLN A 31 -17.57 -4.46 -10.34
N SER A 32 -18.65 -3.84 -9.86
CA SER A 32 -19.99 -3.92 -10.51
C SER A 32 -20.40 -5.37 -10.83
N HIS A 33 -20.04 -6.31 -9.96
CA HIS A 33 -20.32 -7.73 -10.09
C HIS A 33 -21.78 -8.02 -9.69
N THR A 34 -22.51 -8.79 -10.48
CA THR A 34 -23.89 -9.14 -10.14
C THR A 34 -23.92 -10.18 -9.02
N VAL A 35 -24.54 -9.83 -7.89
CA VAL A 35 -24.87 -10.76 -6.80
C VAL A 35 -26.39 -10.72 -6.60
N ALA A 36 -27.07 -11.84 -6.85
CA ALA A 36 -28.53 -11.88 -6.82
C ALA A 36 -29.09 -11.44 -5.46
N ALA A 37 -30.32 -10.92 -5.46
CA ALA A 37 -31.04 -10.61 -4.24
C ALA A 37 -31.43 -11.92 -3.52
N ASN A 38 -31.57 -11.86 -2.20
CA ASN A 38 -32.05 -13.03 -1.45
C ASN A 38 -33.47 -13.41 -1.91
N PRO A 39 -33.75 -14.71 -2.08
CA PRO A 39 -35.11 -15.20 -2.31
C PRO A 39 -36.05 -14.77 -1.16
N ALA A 40 -37.34 -14.60 -1.45
CA ALA A 40 -38.30 -14.29 -0.40
C ALA A 40 -38.47 -15.50 0.54
N ALA A 41 -38.92 -15.24 1.76
CA ALA A 41 -39.20 -16.31 2.70
C ALA A 41 -40.27 -17.27 2.14
N GLY A 42 -39.91 -18.54 1.97
CA GLY A 42 -40.78 -19.56 1.39
C GLY A 42 -40.61 -19.79 -0.11
N ASP A 43 -39.77 -18.99 -0.78
CA ASP A 43 -39.39 -19.24 -2.17
C ASP A 43 -38.46 -20.45 -2.28
N ILE A 44 -38.49 -21.09 -3.45
CA ILE A 44 -37.51 -22.10 -3.83
C ILE A 44 -36.27 -21.38 -4.34
N ILE A 45 -35.11 -21.76 -3.81
CA ILE A 45 -33.82 -21.28 -4.33
C ILE A 45 -33.58 -21.94 -5.68
N ASP A 46 -33.43 -21.13 -6.73
CA ASP A 46 -33.15 -21.59 -8.07
C ASP A 46 -31.64 -21.66 -8.38
N ASP A 47 -31.31 -22.23 -9.52
CA ASP A 47 -29.95 -22.32 -10.05
C ASP A 47 -29.34 -20.93 -10.29
N ALA A 48 -30.14 -19.98 -10.78
CA ALA A 48 -29.69 -18.61 -11.02
C ALA A 48 -29.16 -17.89 -9.77
N TYR A 49 -29.83 -18.04 -8.61
CA TYR A 49 -29.34 -17.48 -7.35
C TYR A 49 -27.99 -18.12 -6.98
N GLN A 50 -27.89 -19.45 -7.08
CA GLN A 50 -26.70 -20.18 -6.67
C GLN A 50 -25.50 -19.92 -7.57
N ASP A 51 -25.71 -19.85 -8.88
CA ASP A 51 -24.68 -19.46 -9.85
C ASP A 51 -24.15 -18.05 -9.58
N SER A 52 -25.01 -17.13 -9.10
CA SER A 52 -24.57 -15.78 -8.73
C SER A 52 -23.64 -15.79 -7.51
N ILE A 53 -23.92 -16.62 -6.51
CA ILE A 53 -23.09 -16.78 -5.32
C ILE A 53 -21.78 -17.48 -5.68
N PHE A 54 -21.85 -18.58 -6.44
CA PHE A 54 -20.67 -19.31 -6.91
C PHE A 54 -19.74 -18.41 -7.74
N SER A 55 -20.29 -17.60 -8.66
CA SER A 55 -19.52 -16.67 -9.47
C SER A 55 -18.84 -15.59 -8.63
N ALA A 56 -19.55 -14.99 -7.68
CA ALA A 56 -19.01 -13.99 -6.77
C ALA A 56 -17.92 -14.58 -5.85
N ALA A 57 -18.18 -15.76 -5.27
CA ALA A 57 -17.21 -16.47 -4.45
C ALA A 57 -15.96 -16.87 -5.24
N SER A 58 -16.11 -17.35 -6.48
CA SER A 58 -14.99 -17.67 -7.37
C SER A 58 -14.10 -16.46 -7.60
N LYS A 59 -14.70 -15.29 -7.86
CA LYS A 59 -13.94 -14.06 -8.12
C LYS A 59 -13.11 -13.61 -6.92
N VAL A 60 -13.70 -13.63 -5.72
CA VAL A 60 -12.99 -13.32 -4.47
C VAL A 60 -11.94 -14.38 -4.14
N ALA A 61 -12.28 -15.66 -4.33
CA ALA A 61 -11.38 -16.78 -4.05
C ALA A 61 -10.13 -16.75 -4.94
N ASN A 62 -10.29 -16.47 -6.23
CA ASN A 62 -9.18 -16.30 -7.17
C ASN A 62 -8.27 -15.14 -6.74
N TYR A 63 -8.85 -13.99 -6.39
CA TYR A 63 -8.08 -12.83 -5.95
C TYR A 63 -7.27 -13.10 -4.68
N TYR A 64 -7.89 -13.72 -3.69
CA TYR A 64 -7.25 -14.09 -2.42
C TYR A 64 -6.40 -15.36 -2.50
N ASN A 65 -6.38 -16.04 -3.65
CA ASN A 65 -5.75 -17.35 -3.83
C ASN A 65 -6.16 -18.37 -2.75
N ILE A 66 -7.46 -18.46 -2.50
CA ILE A 66 -8.08 -19.44 -1.60
C ILE A 66 -9.00 -20.37 -2.40
N THR A 67 -9.40 -21.48 -1.80
CA THR A 67 -10.37 -22.40 -2.41
C THR A 67 -11.79 -21.82 -2.32
N ASN A 68 -12.50 -21.80 -3.44
CA ASN A 68 -13.95 -21.61 -3.44
C ASN A 68 -14.61 -22.92 -2.96
N PRO A 69 -15.33 -22.94 -1.82
CA PRO A 69 -15.94 -24.17 -1.32
C PRO A 69 -17.26 -24.50 -2.02
N PHE A 70 -17.86 -23.56 -2.75
CA PHE A 70 -19.14 -23.77 -3.43
C PHE A 70 -18.93 -24.43 -4.79
N THR A 71 -19.93 -25.17 -5.25
CA THR A 71 -20.00 -25.72 -6.61
C THR A 71 -21.10 -25.03 -7.40
N ALA A 72 -20.90 -24.86 -8.70
CA ALA A 72 -22.00 -24.50 -9.60
C ALA A 72 -23.07 -25.59 -9.59
N VAL A 73 -24.33 -25.21 -9.71
CA VAL A 73 -25.48 -26.14 -9.67
C VAL A 73 -26.32 -25.95 -10.93
N ASN A 74 -26.88 -27.04 -11.45
CA ASN A 74 -27.80 -27.01 -12.58
C ASN A 74 -29.23 -27.32 -12.12
N ALA A 75 -30.19 -26.99 -12.96
CA ALA A 75 -31.59 -27.38 -12.75
C ALA A 75 -31.73 -28.90 -12.52
N GLY A 76 -32.23 -29.27 -11.33
CA GLY A 76 -32.42 -30.66 -10.91
C GLY A 76 -31.36 -31.19 -9.95
N ASP A 77 -30.29 -30.44 -9.69
CA ASP A 77 -29.29 -30.80 -8.69
C ASP A 77 -29.86 -30.67 -7.27
N VAL A 78 -29.46 -31.59 -6.38
CA VAL A 78 -29.78 -31.53 -4.96
C VAL A 78 -28.66 -30.77 -4.27
N ILE A 79 -29.02 -29.63 -3.68
CA ILE A 79 -28.10 -28.84 -2.86
C ILE A 79 -27.93 -29.55 -1.51
N GLU A 80 -26.68 -29.85 -1.15
CA GLU A 80 -26.34 -30.43 0.15
C GLU A 80 -26.29 -29.34 1.23
N ASP A 81 -26.70 -29.69 2.46
CA ASP A 81 -26.74 -28.76 3.59
C ASP A 81 -25.35 -28.23 3.97
N GLU A 82 -24.34 -29.10 3.95
CA GLU A 82 -22.96 -28.74 4.26
C GLU A 82 -22.45 -27.55 3.42
N GLN A 83 -22.84 -27.47 2.14
CA GLN A 83 -22.38 -26.43 1.21
C GLN A 83 -22.87 -25.02 1.57
N PHE A 84 -24.04 -24.90 2.22
CA PHE A 84 -24.64 -23.58 2.50
C PHE A 84 -24.73 -23.23 3.97
N PHE A 85 -24.49 -24.20 4.87
CA PHE A 85 -24.46 -23.94 6.29
C PHE A 85 -23.02 -23.79 6.82
N ASN A 86 -22.21 -24.84 6.67
CA ASN A 86 -20.85 -24.86 7.21
C ASN A 86 -19.88 -24.07 6.33
N ASP A 87 -19.90 -24.33 5.02
CA ASP A 87 -18.98 -23.71 4.06
C ASP A 87 -19.24 -22.21 3.93
N ALA A 88 -20.52 -21.78 3.92
CA ALA A 88 -20.89 -20.37 3.87
C ALA A 88 -20.36 -19.58 5.07
N THR A 89 -20.48 -20.13 6.28
CA THR A 89 -20.02 -19.48 7.51
C THR A 89 -18.49 -19.37 7.52
N SER A 90 -17.78 -20.47 7.24
CA SER A 90 -16.32 -20.52 7.20
C SER A 90 -15.74 -19.60 6.13
N PHE A 91 -16.32 -19.63 4.93
CA PHE A 91 -15.90 -18.79 3.81
C PHE A 91 -16.15 -17.32 4.12
N THR A 92 -17.31 -16.97 4.68
CA THR A 92 -17.64 -15.59 5.09
C THR A 92 -16.61 -15.06 6.08
N SER A 93 -16.23 -15.85 7.09
CA SER A 93 -15.18 -15.45 8.04
C SER A 93 -13.86 -15.21 7.32
N THR A 94 -13.44 -16.15 6.46
CA THR A 94 -12.18 -16.08 5.72
C THR A 94 -12.11 -14.83 4.83
N ILE A 95 -13.15 -14.57 4.02
CA ILE A 95 -13.15 -13.43 3.10
C ILE A 95 -13.25 -12.09 3.84
N SER A 96 -13.90 -12.05 5.01
CA SER A 96 -13.99 -10.86 5.86
C SER A 96 -12.63 -10.56 6.49
N ASP A 97 -11.95 -11.57 7.04
CA ASP A 97 -10.61 -11.40 7.61
C ASP A 97 -9.58 -10.92 6.57
N HIS A 98 -9.67 -11.47 5.36
CA HIS A 98 -8.88 -11.02 4.21
C HIS A 98 -9.20 -9.57 3.83
N PHE A 99 -10.49 -9.23 3.74
CA PHE A 99 -10.94 -7.88 3.37
C PHE A 99 -10.55 -6.83 4.41
N ASP A 100 -10.72 -7.12 5.69
CA ASP A 100 -10.43 -6.19 6.80
C ASP A 100 -8.93 -6.06 7.08
N ASN A 101 -8.15 -7.09 6.75
CA ASN A 101 -6.71 -7.14 7.00
C ASN A 101 -5.91 -7.56 5.75
N PRO A 102 -6.02 -6.85 4.62
CA PRO A 102 -5.38 -7.26 3.37
C PRO A 102 -3.86 -7.33 3.53
N TRP A 103 -3.26 -6.45 4.34
CA TRP A 103 -1.82 -6.43 4.61
C TRP A 103 -1.27 -7.65 5.35
N ASN A 104 -2.10 -8.41 6.06
CA ASN A 104 -1.68 -9.65 6.74
C ASN A 104 -1.80 -10.86 5.80
N ASN A 105 -2.71 -10.79 4.84
CA ASN A 105 -3.14 -11.93 4.04
C ASN A 105 -2.70 -11.84 2.57
N SER A 106 -2.27 -10.67 2.07
CA SER A 106 -1.99 -10.42 0.64
C SER A 106 -0.79 -11.17 0.06
N SER A 107 -0.07 -11.95 0.86
CA SER A 107 1.02 -12.78 0.37
C SER A 107 0.46 -13.89 -0.53
N GLY A 108 0.83 -13.87 -1.80
CA GLY A 108 0.37 -14.88 -2.77
C GLY A 108 -1.01 -14.61 -3.37
N TRP A 109 -1.64 -13.47 -3.05
CA TRP A 109 -2.77 -12.93 -3.83
C TRP A 109 -2.30 -12.49 -5.21
N ASP A 110 -3.24 -12.09 -6.09
CA ASP A 110 -2.96 -11.48 -7.39
C ASP A 110 -2.38 -10.06 -7.26
N MET A 111 -1.26 -9.93 -6.55
CA MET A 111 -0.57 -8.69 -6.23
C MET A 111 0.93 -8.81 -6.46
N SER A 112 1.55 -7.74 -6.93
CA SER A 112 2.99 -7.69 -7.17
C SER A 112 3.59 -6.34 -6.77
N VAL A 113 4.86 -6.36 -6.38
CA VAL A 113 5.63 -5.14 -6.13
C VAL A 113 6.23 -4.69 -7.45
N THR A 114 6.07 -3.42 -7.80
CA THR A 114 6.65 -2.82 -9.00
C THR A 114 7.39 -1.53 -8.63
N GLN A 115 8.59 -1.35 -9.20
CA GLN A 115 9.27 -0.06 -9.17
C GLN A 115 8.62 0.87 -10.18
N GLU A 116 8.09 2.01 -9.70
CA GLU A 116 7.35 2.95 -10.53
C GLU A 116 8.26 4.11 -10.98
N THR A 117 9.07 4.63 -10.06
CA THR A 117 10.05 5.70 -10.35
C THR A 117 11.29 5.52 -9.48
N SER A 118 12.44 5.94 -10.01
CA SER A 118 13.70 6.03 -9.28
C SER A 118 14.43 7.29 -9.71
N GLN A 119 14.95 8.05 -8.75
CA GLN A 119 15.73 9.27 -8.98
C GLN A 119 17.04 9.16 -8.20
N THR A 120 18.13 9.65 -8.79
CA THR A 120 19.45 9.61 -8.20
C THR A 120 20.09 10.99 -8.22
N VAL A 121 20.84 11.31 -7.18
CA VAL A 121 21.67 12.51 -7.12
C VAL A 121 23.02 12.14 -6.51
N SER A 122 24.10 12.62 -7.11
CA SER A 122 25.47 12.33 -6.68
C SER A 122 26.14 13.61 -6.19
N ASP A 123 27.00 13.47 -5.18
CA ASP A 123 27.91 14.51 -4.69
C ASP A 123 27.19 15.85 -4.51
N TRP A 124 26.25 15.89 -3.57
CA TRP A 124 25.27 16.97 -3.44
C TRP A 124 25.35 17.65 -2.08
N ASN A 125 24.70 18.81 -1.94
CA ASN A 125 24.52 19.49 -0.67
C ASN A 125 23.19 20.27 -0.67
N GLY A 126 22.86 20.85 0.49
CA GLY A 126 21.62 21.58 0.68
C GLY A 126 20.39 20.68 0.66
N GLU A 127 19.31 21.13 0.02
CA GLU A 127 18.04 20.40 -0.03
C GLU A 127 17.79 19.83 -1.43
N LYS A 128 17.52 18.52 -1.50
CA LYS A 128 17.08 17.82 -2.71
C LYS A 128 15.68 17.29 -2.52
N ILE A 129 14.80 17.55 -3.48
CA ILE A 129 13.38 17.21 -3.39
C ILE A 129 12.98 16.34 -4.58
N GLN A 130 12.26 15.26 -4.32
CA GLN A 130 11.48 14.57 -5.34
C GLN A 130 10.00 14.70 -5.01
N ILE A 131 9.18 15.06 -5.99
CA ILE A 131 7.73 15.01 -5.86
C ILE A 131 7.17 14.03 -6.88
N VAL A 132 6.44 13.02 -6.40
CA VAL A 132 5.71 12.05 -7.22
C VAL A 132 4.22 12.28 -7.05
N ARG A 133 3.52 12.46 -8.18
CA ARG A 133 2.06 12.47 -8.25
C ARG A 133 1.58 11.08 -8.66
N VAL A 134 0.74 10.48 -7.82
CA VAL A 134 0.05 9.21 -8.07
C VAL A 134 -1.38 9.55 -8.47
N THR A 135 -1.81 9.15 -9.68
CA THR A 135 -3.12 9.50 -10.24
C THR A 135 -3.97 8.27 -10.49
N PHE A 136 -5.18 8.28 -9.95
CA PHE A 136 -6.22 7.26 -10.14
C PHE A 136 -7.27 7.76 -11.14
N SER A 137 -8.06 6.86 -11.74
CA SER A 137 -9.09 7.27 -12.70
C SER A 137 -10.12 8.21 -12.06
N ASP A 138 -10.49 7.91 -10.82
CA ASP A 138 -11.44 8.64 -9.99
C ASP A 138 -11.25 8.24 -8.51
N ALA A 139 -12.02 8.87 -7.62
CA ALA A 139 -11.95 8.61 -6.18
C ALA A 139 -12.38 7.18 -5.80
N ASN A 140 -13.37 6.60 -6.48
CA ASN A 140 -13.84 5.24 -6.19
C ASN A 140 -12.80 4.20 -6.61
N ASN A 141 -12.09 4.42 -7.72
CA ASN A 141 -10.96 3.58 -8.13
C ASN A 141 -9.79 3.68 -7.14
N MET A 142 -9.48 4.87 -6.62
CA MET A 142 -8.48 5.05 -5.56
C MET A 142 -8.86 4.25 -4.31
N ASP A 143 -10.08 4.42 -3.82
CA ASP A 143 -10.56 3.74 -2.63
C ASP A 143 -10.56 2.22 -2.82
N ALA A 144 -11.01 1.72 -3.97
CA ALA A 144 -11.00 0.30 -4.31
C ALA A 144 -9.58 -0.27 -4.38
N TRP A 145 -8.64 0.45 -5.01
CA TRP A 145 -7.25 0.01 -5.13
C TRP A 145 -6.57 -0.13 -3.76
N PHE A 146 -6.76 0.85 -2.88
CA PHE A 146 -6.27 0.76 -1.50
C PHE A 146 -6.97 -0.34 -0.70
N SER A 147 -8.28 -0.53 -0.88
CA SER A 147 -9.05 -1.60 -0.22
C SER A 147 -8.56 -2.98 -0.63
N ALA A 148 -8.18 -3.15 -1.90
CA ALA A 148 -7.56 -4.34 -2.46
C ALA A 148 -6.06 -4.45 -2.12
N GLY A 149 -5.64 -3.93 -0.95
CA GLY A 149 -4.27 -4.05 -0.45
C GLY A 149 -3.22 -3.21 -1.18
N GLY A 150 -3.61 -2.31 -2.09
CA GLY A 150 -2.68 -1.43 -2.78
C GLY A 150 -1.86 -0.57 -1.81
N GLU A 151 -0.56 -0.43 -2.08
CA GLU A 151 0.34 0.41 -1.27
C GLU A 151 1.23 1.27 -2.15
N ILE A 152 1.40 2.54 -1.77
CA ILE A 152 2.51 3.37 -2.24
C ILE A 152 3.67 3.16 -1.27
N ARG A 153 4.86 2.82 -1.80
CA ARG A 153 6.04 2.47 -1.01
C ARG A 153 7.20 3.38 -1.35
N VAL A 154 7.77 4.05 -0.36
CA VAL A 154 8.94 4.90 -0.51
C VAL A 154 10.13 4.23 0.16
N THR A 155 11.25 4.15 -0.56
CA THR A 155 12.54 3.68 -0.05
C THR A 155 13.63 4.62 -0.52
N ALA A 156 14.73 4.71 0.23
CA ALA A 156 15.92 5.41 -0.17
C ALA A 156 17.16 4.55 0.05
N SER A 157 18.24 4.88 -0.63
CA SER A 157 19.57 4.35 -0.35
C SER A 157 20.62 5.43 -0.56
N HIS A 158 21.74 5.30 0.13
CA HIS A 158 22.95 6.06 -0.12
C HIS A 158 24.12 5.09 -0.29
N ASN A 159 25.10 5.46 -1.10
CA ASN A 159 26.30 4.67 -1.31
C ASN A 159 27.50 5.61 -1.43
N ASP A 160 28.37 5.58 -0.42
CA ASP A 160 29.65 6.29 -0.39
C ASP A 160 30.81 5.29 -0.28
N THR A 161 31.75 5.34 -1.23
CA THR A 161 32.94 4.46 -1.21
C THR A 161 34.14 5.06 -0.48
N THR A 162 34.03 6.30 -0.02
CA THR A 162 35.11 7.01 0.68
C THR A 162 35.10 6.77 2.19
N ASN A 163 33.98 6.28 2.75
CA ASN A 163 33.75 6.11 4.19
C ASN A 163 33.95 7.40 4.99
N ASN A 164 33.59 8.54 4.39
CA ASN A 164 33.59 9.77 5.16
C ASN A 164 32.38 9.79 6.10
N GLN A 165 32.50 10.50 7.22
CA GLN A 165 31.50 10.49 8.28
C GLN A 165 30.12 10.96 7.80
N GLN A 166 30.06 11.94 6.89
CA GLN A 166 28.81 12.41 6.29
C GLN A 166 28.15 11.32 5.46
N GLY A 167 28.89 10.69 4.55
CA GLY A 167 28.40 9.60 3.70
C GLY A 167 27.88 8.44 4.54
N THR A 168 28.62 8.02 5.56
CA THR A 168 28.17 6.98 6.52
C THR A 168 26.89 7.38 7.26
N SER A 169 26.73 8.65 7.66
CA SER A 169 25.48 9.13 8.27
C SER A 169 24.29 9.06 7.31
N TRP A 170 24.52 9.29 6.01
CA TRP A 170 23.48 9.15 4.98
C TRP A 170 23.12 7.69 4.68
N GLU A 171 24.08 6.77 4.76
CA GLU A 171 23.82 5.33 4.70
C GLU A 171 22.93 4.89 5.87
N GLN A 172 23.19 5.39 7.09
CA GLN A 172 22.34 5.16 8.27
C GLN A 172 20.92 5.72 8.07
N LEU A 173 20.80 7.01 7.72
CA LEU A 173 19.50 7.66 7.48
C LEU A 173 18.63 6.91 6.47
N THR A 174 19.22 6.50 5.34
CA THR A 174 18.48 5.82 4.28
C THR A 174 18.13 4.38 4.66
N ALA A 175 18.94 3.72 5.49
CA ALA A 175 18.61 2.42 6.06
C ALA A 175 17.45 2.49 7.07
N GLU A 176 17.44 3.51 7.94
CA GLU A 176 16.40 3.68 8.97
C GLU A 176 15.05 4.13 8.42
N LEU A 177 15.05 4.93 7.33
CA LEU A 177 13.81 5.20 6.58
C LEU A 177 13.08 3.90 6.24
N GLY A 178 13.85 2.88 5.87
CA GLY A 178 13.35 1.58 5.43
C GLY A 178 12.34 1.72 4.29
N THR A 179 11.27 0.92 4.34
CA THR A 179 10.14 1.04 3.43
C THR A 179 8.99 1.74 4.13
N TYR A 180 8.76 3.00 3.79
CA TYR A 180 7.60 3.74 4.26
C TYR A 180 6.37 3.46 3.39
N ARG A 181 5.20 3.23 3.99
CA ARG A 181 3.98 2.81 3.28
C ARG A 181 2.84 3.80 3.41
N ILE A 182 2.16 4.11 2.31
CA ILE A 182 0.84 4.75 2.31
C ILE A 182 -0.16 3.71 1.82
N SER A 183 -1.13 3.33 2.65
CA SER A 183 -2.08 2.26 2.35
C SER A 183 -3.41 2.42 3.09
N VAL A 184 -4.32 1.44 2.99
CA VAL A 184 -5.57 1.43 3.78
C VAL A 184 -5.36 1.04 5.25
N ARG A 185 -4.20 0.49 5.59
CA ARG A 185 -3.84 0.06 6.95
C ARG A 185 -3.88 1.25 7.92
N PRO A 186 -4.37 1.08 9.16
CA PRO A 186 -4.33 2.15 10.15
C PRO A 186 -2.93 2.72 10.35
N THR A 187 -2.82 4.04 10.48
CA THR A 187 -1.57 4.73 10.86
C THR A 187 -1.02 4.10 12.14
N ASP A 188 0.27 3.78 12.15
CA ASP A 188 0.93 3.12 13.28
C ASP A 188 1.35 4.05 14.40
N SER A 189 1.78 5.26 14.05
CA SER A 189 2.31 6.21 15.02
C SER A 189 1.95 7.65 14.64
N THR A 190 1.79 8.49 15.67
CA THR A 190 1.77 9.94 15.50
C THR A 190 3.16 10.56 15.63
N ASN A 191 4.14 9.79 16.12
CA ASN A 191 5.54 10.18 16.09
C ASN A 191 6.12 9.83 14.71
N VAL A 192 6.38 10.86 13.91
CA VAL A 192 6.86 10.79 12.53
C VAL A 192 8.20 10.05 12.39
N ASP A 193 9.01 10.06 13.44
CA ASP A 193 10.29 9.35 13.52
C ASP A 193 10.06 7.84 13.48
N SER A 194 9.35 7.30 14.47
CA SER A 194 8.99 5.87 14.52
C SER A 194 7.98 5.37 13.47
N SER A 195 7.35 6.29 12.72
CA SER A 195 6.28 5.96 11.78
C SER A 195 6.81 5.10 10.63
N THR A 196 6.10 4.02 10.29
CA THR A 196 6.41 3.20 9.09
C THR A 196 5.28 3.25 8.08
N ARG A 197 4.13 3.83 8.44
CA ARG A 197 2.98 3.91 7.54
C ARG A 197 1.99 5.03 7.84
N LYS A 198 1.33 5.50 6.78
CA LYS A 198 0.20 6.43 6.83
C LYS A 198 -1.03 5.79 6.18
N LYS A 199 -2.18 5.87 6.86
CA LYS A 199 -3.47 5.56 6.23
C LYS A 199 -3.77 6.62 5.18
N TYR A 200 -4.04 6.24 3.94
CA TYR A 200 -4.23 7.20 2.84
C TYR A 200 -5.42 8.15 3.09
N SER A 201 -6.47 7.68 3.76
CA SER A 201 -7.64 8.50 4.08
C SER A 201 -7.41 9.50 5.22
N ASP A 202 -6.32 9.35 5.97
CA ASP A 202 -5.88 10.32 6.99
C ASP A 202 -5.00 11.44 6.42
N LEU A 203 -4.72 11.42 5.10
CA LEU A 203 -4.05 12.50 4.41
C LEU A 203 -5.00 13.70 4.24
N THR A 204 -4.44 14.90 4.39
CA THR A 204 -5.16 16.18 4.26
C THR A 204 -4.97 16.76 2.85
N GLY A 205 -5.52 17.95 2.61
CA GLY A 205 -5.39 18.68 1.33
C GLY A 205 -4.10 19.48 1.16
N SER A 206 -3.14 19.35 2.08
CA SER A 206 -1.85 20.03 2.03
C SER A 206 -0.73 19.13 2.57
N TYR A 207 0.51 19.32 2.09
CA TYR A 207 1.66 18.53 2.55
C TYR A 207 1.73 18.50 4.08
N THR A 208 1.73 17.29 4.60
CA THR A 208 1.95 17.01 6.02
C THR A 208 3.13 16.06 6.13
N GLU A 209 4.04 16.32 7.05
CA GLU A 209 5.14 15.41 7.39
C GLU A 209 4.56 14.12 7.98
N ILE A 210 4.89 12.98 7.36
CA ILE A 210 4.41 11.66 7.77
C ILE A 210 5.55 10.74 8.21
N LYS A 211 6.78 11.06 7.81
CA LYS A 211 8.02 10.39 8.21
C LYS A 211 9.16 11.39 8.24
N LYS A 212 10.01 11.30 9.25
CA LYS A 212 11.27 12.05 9.29
C LYS A 212 12.30 11.34 10.13
N GLU A 213 13.48 11.11 9.56
CA GLU A 213 14.63 10.52 10.25
C GLU A 213 15.76 11.55 10.30
N TYR A 214 16.43 11.64 11.45
CA TYR A 214 17.62 12.48 11.65
C TYR A 214 18.88 11.62 11.73
N ALA A 215 20.01 12.18 11.32
CA ALA A 215 21.27 11.44 11.39
C ALA A 215 21.68 11.18 12.84
N ASP A 216 22.06 9.94 13.14
CA ASP A 216 22.59 9.52 14.44
C ASP A 216 24.10 9.77 14.54
N ASP A 217 24.53 10.96 14.11
CA ASP A 217 25.92 11.39 14.14
C ASP A 217 26.03 12.77 14.79
N SER A 218 26.96 12.95 15.72
CA SER A 218 27.07 14.21 16.47
C SER A 218 27.38 15.42 15.59
N ASP A 219 28.18 15.25 14.53
CA ASP A 219 28.55 16.34 13.63
C ASP A 219 27.47 16.58 12.58
N TYR A 220 26.76 15.53 12.15
CA TYR A 220 25.75 15.59 11.08
C TYR A 220 24.29 15.50 11.57
N SER A 221 24.03 15.57 12.87
CA SER A 221 22.70 15.42 13.50
C SER A 221 21.60 16.37 12.99
N SER A 222 21.97 17.45 12.31
CA SER A 222 21.03 18.33 11.63
C SER A 222 20.49 17.77 10.32
N ASN A 223 21.18 16.82 9.70
CA ASN A 223 20.79 16.20 8.43
C ASN A 223 19.58 15.30 8.63
N TYR A 224 18.70 15.27 7.63
CA TYR A 224 17.49 14.47 7.71
C TYR A 224 16.95 14.04 6.34
N ILE A 225 16.22 12.93 6.36
CA ILE A 225 15.33 12.50 5.27
C ILE A 225 13.88 12.61 5.73
N CYS A 226 13.02 13.17 4.89
CA CYS A 226 11.62 13.43 5.23
C CYS A 226 10.69 13.00 4.10
N ILE A 227 9.53 12.45 4.46
CA ILE A 227 8.41 12.22 3.55
C ILE A 227 7.26 13.09 4.01
N GLU A 228 6.79 13.94 3.09
CA GLU A 228 5.53 14.66 3.21
C GLU A 228 4.55 14.10 2.20
N ALA A 229 3.27 14.01 2.56
CA ALA A 229 2.24 13.68 1.59
C ALA A 229 0.94 14.43 1.83
N TYR A 230 0.14 14.51 0.78
CA TYR A 230 -1.24 14.95 0.84
C TYR A 230 -2.06 14.23 -0.22
N LYS A 231 -3.38 14.28 -0.10
CA LYS A 231 -4.28 13.79 -1.13
C LYS A 231 -5.20 14.89 -1.63
N ASP A 232 -5.56 14.76 -2.89
CA ASP A 232 -6.71 15.43 -3.48
C ASP A 232 -7.79 14.36 -3.77
N THR A 233 -8.77 14.68 -4.60
CA THR A 233 -9.94 13.85 -4.92
C THR A 233 -9.55 12.44 -5.40
N ASN A 234 -8.66 12.34 -6.40
CA ASN A 234 -8.21 11.08 -7.02
C ASN A 234 -6.69 11.02 -7.19
N GLN A 235 -5.97 11.79 -6.39
CA GLN A 235 -4.51 11.93 -6.49
C GLN A 235 -3.87 11.89 -5.10
N VAL A 236 -2.70 11.27 -5.04
CA VAL A 236 -1.82 11.33 -3.86
C VAL A 236 -0.51 11.94 -4.30
N PHE A 237 -0.05 12.94 -3.56
CA PHE A 237 1.23 13.61 -3.80
C PHE A 237 2.19 13.20 -2.71
N VAL A 238 3.34 12.65 -3.10
CA VAL A 238 4.40 12.21 -2.19
C VAL A 238 5.63 13.06 -2.46
N LYS A 239 6.07 13.82 -1.47
CA LYS A 239 7.30 14.61 -1.50
C LYS A 239 8.33 13.94 -0.62
N ILE A 240 9.49 13.64 -1.19
CA ILE A 240 10.64 13.10 -0.49
C ILE A 240 11.71 14.18 -0.46
N LYS A 241 12.28 14.45 0.71
CA LYS A 241 13.31 15.47 0.91
C LYS A 241 14.57 14.81 1.46
N LEU A 242 15.71 15.07 0.83
CA LEU A 242 17.04 14.81 1.36
C LEU A 242 17.62 16.17 1.76
N VAL A 243 17.87 16.39 3.05
CA VAL A 243 18.32 17.68 3.55
C VAL A 243 19.66 17.54 4.27
N ASP A 244 20.69 18.04 3.61
CA ASP A 244 22.00 18.33 4.20
C ASP A 244 21.94 19.71 4.84
N ALA A 245 21.61 19.74 6.12
CA ALA A 245 21.49 20.94 6.94
C ALA A 245 22.75 21.20 7.77
N HIS A 246 23.75 20.33 7.67
CA HIS A 246 25.07 20.61 8.19
C HIS A 246 25.58 21.92 7.57
N THR A 247 26.29 22.70 8.39
CA THR A 247 26.86 23.97 7.95
C THR A 247 28.33 23.73 7.68
N ALA A 248 28.78 24.07 6.47
CA ALA A 248 30.18 24.04 6.09
C ALA A 248 31.07 24.65 7.19
N ARG A 249 31.95 23.83 7.76
CA ARG A 249 32.94 24.27 8.76
C ARG A 249 34.27 24.55 8.04
N SER A 250 34.96 25.59 8.48
CA SER A 250 36.35 25.85 8.09
C SER A 250 37.18 25.88 9.36
N ASP A 251 37.78 24.76 9.71
CA ASP A 251 38.64 24.65 10.88
C ASP A 251 39.68 23.55 10.65
N SER A 252 40.79 23.61 11.37
CA SER A 252 41.83 22.60 11.30
C SER A 252 42.45 22.41 12.67
N GLY A 253 42.79 21.17 13.01
CA GLY A 253 43.37 20.85 14.30
C GLY A 253 44.36 19.71 14.20
N SER A 254 45.05 19.45 15.31
CA SER A 254 45.90 18.29 15.47
C SER A 254 45.78 17.77 16.90
N GLY A 255 45.70 16.44 17.04
CA GLY A 255 45.60 15.77 18.34
C GLY A 255 46.13 14.34 18.27
N TYR A 256 45.87 13.55 19.32
CA TYR A 256 46.34 12.15 19.42
C TYR A 256 45.86 11.24 18.27
N GLY A 257 44.83 11.64 17.51
CA GLY A 257 44.34 10.96 16.31
C GLY A 257 44.91 11.45 14.97
N GLY A 258 45.84 12.42 14.97
CA GLY A 258 46.39 13.02 13.76
C GLY A 258 45.87 14.45 13.48
N ALA A 259 46.37 15.05 12.40
CA ALA A 259 45.90 16.34 11.91
C ALA A 259 44.61 16.16 11.11
N TRP A 260 43.66 17.08 11.29
CA TRP A 260 42.40 17.14 10.55
C TRP A 260 42.16 18.56 10.03
N SER A 261 41.43 18.67 8.92
CA SER A 261 41.08 19.96 8.33
C SER A 261 39.73 19.86 7.62
N TRP A 262 38.83 20.79 7.93
CA TRP A 262 37.62 21.07 7.18
C TRP A 262 37.93 22.16 6.15
N SER A 263 37.68 21.86 4.88
CA SER A 263 38.03 22.74 3.75
C SER A 263 37.03 23.88 3.51
N GLY A 264 35.94 23.95 4.29
CA GLY A 264 34.81 24.84 4.02
C GLY A 264 33.89 24.35 2.91
N ALA A 265 34.11 23.15 2.36
CA ALA A 265 33.18 22.49 1.45
C ALA A 265 32.33 21.49 2.25
N ASP A 266 31.01 21.63 2.17
CA ASP A 266 30.04 20.66 2.68
C ASP A 266 29.39 19.95 1.51
N GLN A 267 29.53 18.64 1.47
CA GLN A 267 29.06 17.82 0.37
C GLN A 267 28.84 16.40 0.86
N VAL A 268 27.61 15.94 0.67
CA VAL A 268 27.23 14.54 0.74
C VAL A 268 27.86 13.81 -0.45
N VAL A 269 29.10 13.37 -0.26
CA VAL A 269 29.84 12.53 -1.21
C VAL A 269 29.14 11.19 -1.34
N GLY A 270 29.04 10.67 -2.56
CA GLY A 270 28.35 9.42 -2.85
C GLY A 270 27.05 9.66 -3.62
N THR A 271 26.28 8.60 -3.81
CA THR A 271 25.03 8.66 -4.58
C THR A 271 23.84 8.30 -3.73
N SER A 272 22.90 9.25 -3.59
CA SER A 272 21.59 9.03 -3.00
C SER A 272 20.60 8.60 -4.08
N THR A 273 19.83 7.56 -3.81
CA THR A 273 18.73 7.09 -4.66
C THR A 273 17.42 7.13 -3.88
N VAL A 274 16.38 7.74 -4.44
CA VAL A 274 15.01 7.65 -3.92
C VAL A 274 14.18 6.85 -4.92
N THR A 275 13.48 5.84 -4.42
CA THR A 275 12.62 4.96 -5.20
C THR A 275 11.20 5.01 -4.66
N VAL A 276 10.24 5.17 -5.58
CA VAL A 276 8.82 4.95 -5.29
C VAL A 276 8.38 3.67 -5.98
N ASN A 277 7.97 2.69 -5.18
CA ASN A 277 7.40 1.43 -5.61
C ASN A 277 5.88 1.43 -5.33
N SER A 278 5.16 0.50 -5.96
CA SER A 278 3.79 0.15 -5.59
C SER A 278 3.72 -1.32 -5.21
N LEU A 279 2.85 -1.67 -4.25
CA LEU A 279 2.21 -2.99 -4.22
C LEU A 279 0.88 -2.81 -4.92
N LYS A 280 0.66 -3.53 -6.03
CA LYS A 280 -0.51 -3.33 -6.88
C LYS A 280 -1.05 -4.64 -7.41
N LEU A 281 -2.31 -4.66 -7.82
CA LEU A 281 -2.90 -5.85 -8.45
C LEU A 281 -2.11 -6.17 -9.72
N ALA A 282 -1.73 -7.44 -9.90
CA ALA A 282 -1.09 -7.84 -11.14
C ALA A 282 -2.10 -7.93 -12.29
N ASN A 283 -3.40 -8.09 -11.96
CA ASN A 283 -4.51 -8.24 -12.91
C ASN A 283 -4.20 -9.37 -13.92
N SER A 284 -3.62 -10.46 -13.41
CA SER A 284 -3.06 -11.53 -14.25
C SER A 284 -4.12 -12.55 -14.69
N ASP A 285 -5.25 -12.62 -13.98
CA ASP A 285 -6.37 -13.49 -14.26
C ASP A 285 -7.67 -12.70 -14.49
N ALA A 286 -8.34 -12.95 -15.62
CA ALA A 286 -9.64 -12.36 -15.95
C ALA A 286 -10.76 -12.80 -14.98
N GLY A 287 -10.57 -13.92 -14.26
CA GLY A 287 -11.47 -14.41 -13.21
C GLY A 287 -11.24 -13.80 -11.83
N SER A 288 -10.27 -12.90 -11.65
CA SER A 288 -9.93 -12.24 -10.38
C SER A 288 -10.58 -10.86 -10.27
N VAL A 289 -10.41 -10.20 -9.12
CA VAL A 289 -10.70 -8.78 -8.94
C VAL A 289 -9.83 -7.98 -9.92
N ASN A 290 -10.45 -7.09 -10.69
CA ASN A 290 -9.76 -6.26 -11.67
C ASN A 290 -9.93 -4.78 -11.33
N ILE A 291 -8.83 -4.14 -10.94
CA ILE A 291 -8.82 -2.71 -10.60
C ILE A 291 -7.70 -2.06 -11.41
N SER A 292 -8.04 -0.96 -12.09
CA SER A 292 -7.05 -0.17 -12.82
C SER A 292 -6.00 0.39 -11.85
N ASN A 293 -4.73 0.15 -12.15
CA ASN A 293 -3.61 0.64 -11.35
C ASN A 293 -3.34 2.13 -11.63
N PRO A 294 -2.92 2.91 -10.62
CA PRO A 294 -2.62 4.32 -10.80
C PRO A 294 -1.37 4.54 -11.65
N SER A 295 -1.25 5.73 -12.23
CA SER A 295 -0.02 6.19 -12.87
C SER A 295 0.84 7.00 -11.88
N PHE A 296 2.15 6.77 -11.89
CA PHE A 296 3.13 7.52 -11.10
C PHE A 296 3.89 8.48 -12.00
N THR A 297 3.96 9.76 -11.63
CA THR A 297 4.66 10.79 -12.40
C THR A 297 5.55 11.60 -11.49
N VAL A 298 6.85 11.66 -11.81
CA VAL A 298 7.78 12.60 -11.19
C VAL A 298 7.45 14.00 -11.71
N ILE A 299 7.04 14.90 -10.82
CA ILE A 299 6.72 16.31 -11.16
C ILE A 299 7.77 17.29 -10.62
N ASP A 300 8.64 16.82 -9.72
CA ASP A 300 9.88 17.48 -9.30
C ASP A 300 10.94 16.40 -9.06
N ASN A 301 12.17 16.63 -9.49
CA ASN A 301 13.24 15.63 -9.48
C ASN A 301 14.41 16.07 -8.60
N LEU A 302 15.28 15.11 -8.22
CA LEU A 302 16.38 15.35 -7.28
C LEU A 302 17.52 16.23 -7.83
N ALA A 303 17.46 16.74 -9.07
CA ALA A 303 18.56 17.49 -9.68
C ALA A 303 18.75 18.87 -9.05
#